data_AF-A0A955IBJ0-F1
#
_entry.id   AF-A0A955IBJ0-F1
#
_cell.length_a   1.000
_cell.length_b   1.000
_cell.length_c   1.000
_cell.angle_alpha   90.00
_cell.angle_beta   90.00
_cell.angle_gamma   90.00
#
_symmetry.space_group_name_H-M   'P 1'
#
loop_
_entity.id
_entity.type
_entity.pdbx_description
1 polymer ?
#
loop_
_entity_poly.entity_id
_entity_poly.type
_entity_poly.pdbx_seq_one_letter_code
_entity_poly.pdbx_strand_id
1 'polypeptide(L)' 'MAQRLTIDIHKNINDLLFDYPEIAPVLTYEYGLYCVNCVIADFDTLAEGAKIHGIEGKFFEEMIGHLESVINNEVE' A
#
# COMPACT_ATOMS: atom_id res chain seq x y z
N MET A 1 -6.90 -11.20 22.67
CA MET A 1 -6.23 -9.99 22.13
C MET A 1 -6.20 -10.18 20.63
N ALA A 2 -6.83 -9.31 19.85
CA ALA A 2 -6.70 -9.37 18.39
C ALA A 2 -5.27 -8.96 18.02
N GLN A 3 -4.67 -9.64 17.04
CA GLN A 3 -3.32 -9.37 16.57
C GLN A 3 -3.40 -8.23 15.54
N ARG A 4 -2.48 -7.25 15.62
CA ARG A 4 -2.40 -6.13 14.66
C ARG A 4 -2.06 -6.67 13.28
N LEU A 5 -2.79 -6.22 12.26
CA LEU A 5 -2.54 -6.57 10.86
C LEU A 5 -1.31 -5.83 10.35
N THR A 6 -0.52 -6.48 9.50
CA THR A 6 0.67 -5.93 8.86
C THR A 6 0.63 -6.17 7.35
N ILE A 7 1.28 -5.30 6.59
CA ILE A 7 1.32 -5.41 5.13
C ILE A 7 2.59 -6.13 4.69
N ASP A 8 2.43 -7.13 3.82
CA ASP A 8 3.57 -7.73 3.10
C ASP A 8 3.94 -6.86 1.90
N ILE A 9 5.06 -6.17 1.98
CA ILE A 9 5.55 -5.26 0.94
C ILE A 9 5.97 -5.97 -0.36
N HIS A 10 6.17 -7.29 -0.32
CA HIS A 10 6.51 -8.12 -1.47
C HIS A 10 5.28 -8.79 -2.09
N LYS A 11 4.09 -8.55 -1.53
CA LYS A 11 2.84 -9.00 -2.12
C LYS A 11 2.49 -8.13 -3.32
N ASN A 12 1.85 -8.75 -4.32
CA ASN A 12 1.32 -8.04 -5.47
C ASN A 12 0.31 -6.98 -5.01
N ILE A 13 0.36 -5.80 -5.65
CA ILE A 13 -0.49 -4.68 -5.30
C ILE A 13 -1.98 -5.03 -5.43
N ASN A 14 -2.40 -5.75 -6.47
CA ASN A 14 -3.81 -6.12 -6.62
C ASN A 14 -4.28 -7.08 -5.54
N ASP A 15 -3.44 -8.04 -5.15
CA ASP A 15 -3.79 -8.95 -4.07
C ASP A 15 -3.91 -8.20 -2.73
N LEU A 16 -3.09 -7.17 -2.50
CA LEU A 16 -3.22 -6.29 -1.33
C LEU A 16 -4.52 -5.47 -1.39
N LEU A 17 -4.88 -4.93 -2.55
CA LEU A 17 -6.12 -4.18 -2.74
C LEU A 17 -7.37 -5.06 -2.65
N PHE A 18 -7.25 -6.34 -3.01
CA PHE A 18 -8.32 -7.31 -2.84
C PHE A 18 -8.56 -7.63 -1.36
N ASP A 19 -7.49 -7.79 -0.58
CA ASP A 19 -7.58 -8.04 0.86
C ASP A 19 -8.03 -6.79 1.64
N TYR A 20 -7.56 -5.62 1.22
CA TYR A 20 -7.70 -4.34 1.93
C TYR A 20 -8.15 -3.22 0.99
N PRO A 21 -9.39 -3.25 0.46
CA PRO A 21 -9.86 -2.26 -0.51
C PRO A 21 -9.82 -0.82 0.02
N GLU A 22 -9.86 -0.62 1.34
CA GLU A 22 -9.77 0.67 2.02
C GLU A 22 -8.45 1.41 1.79
N ILE A 23 -7.36 0.72 1.42
CA ILE A 23 -6.06 1.37 1.17
C ILE A 23 -5.94 1.91 -0.27
N ALA A 24 -6.83 1.52 -1.18
CA ALA A 24 -6.84 1.99 -2.56
C ALA A 24 -6.89 3.53 -2.69
N PRO A 25 -7.79 4.26 -2.00
CA PRO A 25 -7.81 5.72 -2.03
C PRO A 25 -6.55 6.33 -1.43
N VAL A 26 -5.97 5.72 -0.39
CA VAL A 26 -4.74 6.22 0.27
C VAL A 26 -3.56 6.14 -0.69
N LEU A 27 -3.34 4.97 -1.30
CA LEU A 27 -2.28 4.76 -2.30
C LEU A 27 -2.42 5.74 -3.48
N THR A 28 -3.65 5.95 -3.95
CA THR A 28 -3.93 6.79 -5.12
C THR A 28 -3.82 8.29 -4.82
N TYR A 29 -4.54 8.77 -3.81
CA TYR A 29 -4.72 10.21 -3.58
C TYR A 29 -3.63 10.82 -2.69
N GLU A 30 -3.07 10.06 -1.77
CA GLU A 30 -2.05 10.58 -0.85
C GLU A 30 -0.63 10.27 -1.31
N TYR A 31 -0.41 9.08 -1.84
CA TYR A 31 0.91 8.64 -2.31
C TYR A 31 1.09 8.72 -3.83
N GLY A 32 0.04 9.11 -4.57
CA GLY A 32 0.13 9.34 -6.01
C GLY A 32 0.36 8.07 -6.83
N LEU A 33 0.09 6.89 -6.27
CA LEU A 33 0.20 5.59 -6.94
C LEU A 33 -1.05 5.32 -7.78
N TYR A 34 -1.34 6.20 -8.74
CA TYR A 34 -2.45 6.05 -9.70
C TYR A 34 -2.33 4.79 -10.57
N CYS A 35 -1.12 4.20 -10.61
CA CYS A 35 -0.79 2.98 -11.33
C CYS A 35 -1.49 1.73 -10.79
N VAL A 36 -2.14 1.77 -9.62
CA VAL A 36 -3.03 0.69 -9.14
C VAL A 36 -4.15 0.33 -10.13
N ASN A 37 -4.38 1.19 -11.15
CA ASN A 37 -5.34 0.95 -12.25
C ASN A 37 -4.67 0.63 -13.60
N CYS A 38 -3.36 0.35 -13.64
CA CYS A 38 -2.60 0.05 -14.85
C CYS A 38 -2.39 -1.47 -14.98
N VAL A 39 -2.46 -2.01 -16.20
CA VAL A 39 -2.26 -3.44 -16.50
C VAL A 39 -0.89 -4.02 -16.09
N ILE A 40 0.06 -3.16 -15.71
CA ILE A 40 1.38 -3.55 -15.24
C ILE A 40 1.37 -3.82 -13.71
N ALA A 41 0.43 -3.22 -12.96
CA ALA A 41 0.31 -3.42 -11.51
C ALA A 41 -0.04 -4.86 -11.12
N ASP A 42 -0.65 -5.63 -12.03
CA ASP A 42 -0.87 -7.07 -11.89
C ASP A 42 0.43 -7.87 -11.68
N PHE A 43 1.59 -7.28 -11.98
CA PHE A 43 2.90 -7.93 -11.83
C PHE A 43 3.80 -7.27 -10.79
N ASP A 44 3.48 -6.07 -10.31
CA ASP A 44 4.34 -5.31 -9.39
C ASP A 44 4.01 -5.62 -7.92
N THR A 45 5.06 -5.75 -7.11
CA THR A 45 4.92 -5.73 -5.65
C THR A 45 4.70 -4.31 -5.15
N LEU A 46 4.15 -4.14 -3.93
CA LEU A 46 3.99 -2.79 -3.33
C LEU A 46 5.31 -2.02 -3.27
N ALA A 47 6.38 -2.69 -2.86
CA ALA A 47 7.72 -2.09 -2.79
C ALA A 47 8.23 -1.64 -4.16
N GLU A 48 8.07 -2.46 -5.20
CA GLU A 48 8.53 -2.12 -6.56
C GLU A 48 7.72 -0.98 -7.17
N GLY A 49 6.39 -1.02 -7.03
CA GLY A 49 5.51 0.04 -7.49
C GLY A 49 5.82 1.38 -6.81
N ALA A 50 6.02 1.36 -5.49
CA ALA A 50 6.45 2.53 -4.73
C ALA A 50 7.79 3.09 -5.22
N LYS A 51 8.77 2.20 -5.44
CA LYS A 51 10.11 2.56 -5.90
C LYS A 51 10.12 3.27 -7.26
N ILE A 52 9.35 2.78 -8.23
CA ILE A 52 9.24 3.39 -9.57
C ILE A 52 8.74 4.84 -9.48
N HIS A 53 7.94 5.14 -8.45
CA HIS A 53 7.40 6.46 -8.17
C HIS A 53 8.26 7.30 -7.20
N GLY A 54 9.47 6.84 -6.88
CA GLY A 54 10.40 7.57 -6.01
C GLY A 54 10.03 7.53 -4.52
N ILE A 55 9.13 6.62 -4.12
CA ILE A 55 8.76 6.40 -2.73
C ILE A 55 9.74 5.37 -2.15
N GLU A 56 10.77 5.86 -1.46
CA GLU A 56 11.85 5.02 -0.91
C GLU A 56 12.25 5.46 0.50
N GLY A 57 13.00 4.60 1.19
CA GLY A 57 13.59 4.88 2.51
C GLY A 57 12.54 5.24 3.55
N LYS A 58 12.79 6.33 4.29
CA LYS A 58 11.90 6.79 5.37
C LYS A 58 10.48 7.10 4.89
N PHE A 59 10.33 7.62 3.68
CA PHE A 59 9.01 7.94 3.14
C PHE A 59 8.21 6.67 2.82
N PHE A 60 8.90 5.61 2.35
CA PHE A 60 8.28 4.30 2.18
C PHE A 60 7.85 3.69 3.52
N GLU A 61 8.68 3.77 4.55
CA GLU A 61 8.33 3.28 5.91
C GLU A 61 7.11 4.02 6.48
N GLU A 62 7.04 5.34 6.30
CA GLU A 62 5.89 6.16 6.69
C GLU A 62 4.61 5.77 5.94
N MET A 63 4.72 5.49 4.64
CA MET A 63 3.62 4.96 3.84
C MET A 63 3.10 3.63 4.40
N ILE A 64 3.98 2.66 4.66
CA ILE A 64 3.57 1.36 5.23
C ILE A 64 2.88 1.55 6.59
N GLY A 65 3.45 2.38 7.47
CA GLY A 65 2.84 2.67 8.77
C GLY A 65 1.44 3.28 8.65
N HIS A 66 1.24 4.19 7.69
CA HIS A 66 -0.07 4.78 7.43
C HIS A 66 -1.06 3.72 6.90
N LEU A 67 -0.69 2.94 5.89
CA LEU A 67 -1.55 1.87 5.36
C LEU A 67 -1.93 0.85 6.45
N GLU A 68 -0.98 0.49 7.31
CA GLU A 68 -1.26 -0.40 8.46
C GLU A 68 -2.22 0.24 9.47
N SER A 69 -2.12 1.54 9.75
CA SER A 69 -3.10 2.21 10.62
C SER A 69 -4.51 2.19 10.00
N VAL A 70 -4.61 2.29 8.68
CA VAL A 70 -5.89 2.24 7.95
C VAL A 70 -6.54 0.88 8.07
N ILE A 71 -5.83 -0.22 7.78
CA ILE A 71 -6.39 -1.59 7.86
C ILE A 71 -6.70 -2.02 9.30
N ASN A 72 -6.04 -1.41 10.30
CA ASN A 72 -6.31 -1.66 11.71
C ASN A 72 -7.39 -0.72 12.29
N ASN A 73 -7.96 0.20 11.50
CA ASN A 73 -8.92 1.22 11.93
C ASN A 73 -8.39 2.10 13.08
N GLU A 74 -7.09 2.42 13.04
CA GLU A 74 -6.40 3.30 14.01
C GLU A 74 -6.45 4.78 13.59
N VAL A 75 -7.13 5.07 12.47
CA VAL A 75 -7.29 6.41 11.91
C VAL A 75 -8.40 7.17 12.65
N GLU A 76 -8.06 8.28 13.32
CA GLU A 76 -9.01 9.26 13.86
C GLU A 76 -9.57 10.17 12.76
#